data_AF-A0A327YS93-F1
#
_entry.id   AF-A0A327YS93-F1
#
_cell.length_a   1.000
_cell.length_b   1.000
_cell.length_c   1.000
_cell.angle_alpha   90.00
_cell.angle_beta   90.00
_cell.angle_gamma   90.00
#
_symmetry.space_group_name_H-M   'P 1'
#
loop_
_entity.id
_entity.type
_entity.pdbx_description
1 polymer ?
#
loop_
_entity_poly.entity_id
_entity_poly.type
_entity_poly.pdbx_seq_one_letter_code
_entity_poly.pdbx_strand_id
1 'polypeptide(L)'
;MSKILITGNGFDLYHGLPTKYGHFMAIMMTIEDCNFDKDVIFDELFGKIFKVKYGRDYDLILEKFNIENIVYEHKIIEEIRLLLKGNSWYQYFKSALELKTWIDFENEIESVLNLTYDVINFANKKRILPKIIYKLDNETAYLNYRIKEFNILLFNEEDIFTFYVDEKNINSREKKIDTDKILDELVESLEQFTSIFKFYLDLIVRSLSTNIKKKYSFPFDSIDLIFTFNYTQIIEDVYNFDKLKIVYLHGNLVSNNLVLGISEVNKIIKENKSYGFTKNYQRIIKKTNNKFISYANKDNLEEFVFYIIGHSLDISDKNYILRLFNFLESDKQELSKIYIFYYNEQDHKTKLNNLFNIVDNDLLVDLNQNERLLFFELNEENIKQNFQKTIL
;
A
#
# COMPACT_ATOMS: atom_id res chain seq x y z
N MET A 1 7.50 -30.72 9.98
CA MET A 1 8.05 -29.39 9.77
C MET A 1 7.26 -28.74 8.66
N SER A 2 6.61 -27.61 8.96
CA SER A 2 5.86 -26.80 8.00
C SER A 2 6.64 -25.53 7.67
N LYS A 3 6.86 -25.27 6.38
CA LYS A 3 7.60 -24.10 5.89
C LYS A 3 6.65 -23.08 5.29
N ILE A 4 6.57 -21.91 5.91
CA ILE A 4 5.63 -20.85 5.54
C ILE A 4 6.42 -19.65 5.05
N LEU A 5 6.10 -19.16 3.85
CA LEU A 5 6.67 -17.94 3.31
C LEU A 5 5.70 -16.76 3.50
N ILE A 6 6.20 -15.66 4.04
CA ILE A 6 5.50 -14.39 4.19
C ILE A 6 6.19 -13.38 3.27
N THR A 7 5.46 -12.85 2.30
CA THR A 7 6.00 -11.85 1.35
C THR A 7 5.31 -10.50 1.49
N GLY A 8 6.10 -9.43 1.33
CA GLY A 8 5.59 -8.06 1.18
C GLY A 8 6.21 -7.35 -0.01
N ASN A 9 5.94 -6.05 -0.18
CA ASN A 9 6.19 -5.34 -1.44
C ASN A 9 7.64 -5.45 -1.93
N GLY A 10 8.59 -5.55 -1.00
CA GLY A 10 9.98 -5.79 -1.34
C GLY A 10 10.18 -7.04 -2.20
N PHE A 11 9.36 -8.09 -2.03
CA PHE A 11 9.46 -9.29 -2.86
C PHE A 11 9.30 -8.92 -4.34
N ASP A 12 8.31 -8.10 -4.71
CA ASP A 12 8.14 -7.62 -6.08
C ASP A 12 9.35 -6.77 -6.53
N LEU A 13 9.87 -5.90 -5.64
CA LEU A 13 11.06 -5.09 -5.91
C LEU A 13 12.32 -5.92 -6.14
N TYR A 14 12.48 -7.03 -5.39
CA TYR A 14 13.58 -7.97 -5.58
C TYR A 14 13.57 -8.56 -7.00
N HIS A 15 12.38 -8.75 -7.57
CA HIS A 15 12.21 -9.22 -8.94
C HIS A 15 12.29 -8.09 -9.99
N GLY A 16 12.49 -6.84 -9.56
CA GLY A 16 12.59 -5.68 -10.44
C GLY A 16 11.23 -5.09 -10.85
N LEU A 17 10.12 -5.55 -10.28
CA LEU A 17 8.81 -4.98 -10.60
C LEU A 17 8.68 -3.56 -10.01
N PRO A 18 8.08 -2.61 -10.74
CA PRO A 18 8.01 -1.22 -10.31
C PRO A 18 6.87 -0.98 -9.31
N THR A 19 6.93 -1.55 -8.11
CA THR A 19 5.80 -1.52 -7.15
C THR A 19 5.95 -0.54 -5.98
N LYS A 20 6.96 0.34 -6.00
CA LYS A 20 7.04 1.45 -5.02
C LYS A 20 5.92 2.46 -5.28
N TYR A 21 5.47 3.17 -4.24
CA TYR A 21 4.54 4.29 -4.38
C TYR A 21 5.04 5.32 -5.43
N GLY A 22 6.31 5.70 -5.32
CA GLY A 22 6.91 6.64 -6.25
C GLY A 22 6.98 6.14 -7.71
N HIS A 23 7.09 4.82 -7.92
CA HIS A 23 7.04 4.21 -9.25
C HIS A 23 5.66 4.41 -9.88
N PHE A 24 4.60 4.08 -9.14
CA PHE A 24 3.22 4.30 -9.53
C PHE A 24 2.99 5.78 -9.90
N MET A 25 3.35 6.71 -9.01
CA MET A 25 3.15 8.13 -9.25
C MET A 25 3.90 8.63 -10.49
N ALA A 26 5.15 8.22 -10.70
CA ALA A 26 5.92 8.65 -11.86
C ALA A 26 5.30 8.22 -13.21
N ILE A 27 4.74 7.01 -13.27
CA ILE A 27 4.05 6.52 -14.47
C ILE A 27 2.71 7.22 -14.64
N MET A 28 1.91 7.38 -13.58
CA MET A 28 0.62 8.08 -13.66
C MET A 28 0.79 9.54 -14.08
N MET A 29 1.79 10.25 -13.52
CA MET A 29 2.10 11.62 -13.95
C MET A 29 2.49 11.68 -15.43
N THR A 30 3.25 10.69 -15.91
CA THR A 30 3.60 10.63 -17.34
C THR A 30 2.37 10.43 -18.22
N ILE A 31 1.43 9.58 -17.81
CA ILE A 31 0.15 9.37 -18.50
C ILE A 31 -0.69 10.65 -18.50
N GLU A 32 -0.76 11.36 -17.38
CA GLU A 32 -1.56 12.58 -17.27
C GLU A 32 -1.00 13.73 -18.13
N ASP A 33 0.31 13.96 -18.03
CA ASP A 33 0.99 15.13 -18.60
C ASP A 33 1.23 14.98 -20.12
N CYS A 34 1.23 13.76 -20.65
CA CYS A 34 1.48 13.50 -22.07
C CYS A 34 0.17 13.27 -22.85
N ASN A 35 0.14 13.77 -24.09
CA ASN A 35 -0.82 13.30 -25.09
C ASN A 35 -0.16 12.18 -25.89
N PHE A 36 -0.84 11.07 -26.06
CA PHE A 36 -0.43 10.01 -26.99
C PHE A 36 -1.39 10.05 -28.17
N ASP A 37 -0.89 9.89 -29.40
CA ASP A 37 -1.75 9.87 -30.61
C ASP A 37 -2.01 8.44 -31.11
N LYS A 38 -1.30 7.46 -30.54
CA LYS A 38 -1.24 6.06 -30.95
C LYS A 38 -0.85 5.19 -29.75
N ASP A 39 -0.81 3.88 -29.96
CA ASP A 39 -0.37 2.93 -28.94
C ASP A 39 1.01 3.29 -28.39
N VAL A 40 1.14 3.14 -27.07
CA VAL A 40 2.26 3.68 -26.30
C VAL A 40 3.27 2.58 -26.04
N ILE A 41 4.52 2.81 -26.43
CA ILE A 41 5.61 1.86 -26.17
C ILE A 41 6.20 2.05 -24.77
N PHE A 42 6.92 1.03 -24.26
CA PHE A 42 7.55 1.06 -22.94
C PHE A 42 8.32 2.37 -22.64
N ASP A 43 9.20 2.78 -23.57
CA ASP A 43 10.05 3.97 -23.36
C ASP A 43 9.28 5.28 -23.32
N GLU A 44 8.08 5.36 -23.93
CA GLU A 44 7.26 6.56 -23.87
C GLU A 44 6.64 6.79 -22.48
N LEU A 45 6.42 5.71 -21.71
CA LEU A 45 5.96 5.77 -20.31
C LEU A 45 7.13 5.79 -19.32
N PHE A 46 8.07 4.86 -19.44
CA PHE A 46 9.15 4.70 -18.46
C PHE A 46 10.34 5.64 -18.71
N GLY A 47 10.57 6.07 -19.95
CA GLY A 47 11.73 6.88 -20.34
C GLY A 47 11.67 8.35 -19.92
N LYS A 48 10.54 8.79 -19.31
CA LYS A 48 10.30 10.18 -18.89
C LYS A 48 10.50 10.36 -17.38
N ILE A 49 9.43 10.68 -16.64
CA ILE A 49 9.49 11.01 -15.21
C ILE A 49 10.09 9.84 -14.42
N PHE A 50 9.71 8.61 -14.78
CA PHE A 50 10.21 7.41 -14.11
C PHE A 50 11.73 7.27 -14.24
N LYS A 51 12.29 7.30 -15.46
CA LYS A 51 13.74 7.22 -15.69
C LYS A 51 14.51 8.35 -14.99
N VAL A 52 13.99 9.57 -15.00
CA VAL A 52 14.63 10.71 -14.34
C VAL A 52 14.68 10.53 -12.81
N LYS A 53 13.59 10.08 -12.18
CA LYS A 53 13.51 9.92 -10.72
C LYS A 53 14.10 8.60 -10.21
N TYR A 54 14.01 7.53 -11.01
CA TYR A 54 14.30 6.15 -10.64
C TYR A 54 15.22 5.47 -11.65
N GLY A 55 16.27 6.16 -12.11
CA GLY A 55 17.17 5.65 -13.15
C GLY A 55 17.74 4.26 -12.86
N ARG A 56 18.12 3.97 -11.61
CA ARG A 56 18.59 2.64 -11.21
C ARG A 56 17.52 1.56 -11.35
N ASP A 57 16.27 1.86 -10.97
CA ASP A 57 15.16 0.93 -11.13
C ASP A 57 14.77 0.78 -12.61
N TYR A 58 14.90 1.83 -13.43
CA TYR A 58 14.73 1.77 -14.88
C TYR A 58 15.77 0.84 -15.52
N ASP A 59 17.05 0.99 -15.18
CA ASP A 59 18.11 0.13 -15.69
C ASP A 59 17.91 -1.33 -15.25
N LEU A 60 17.47 -1.55 -14.00
CA LEU A 60 17.11 -2.87 -13.48
C LEU A 60 15.94 -3.51 -14.27
N ILE A 61 14.95 -2.72 -14.68
CA ILE A 61 13.85 -3.20 -15.52
C ILE A 61 14.39 -3.63 -16.89
N LEU A 62 15.25 -2.83 -17.52
CA LEU A 62 15.88 -3.17 -18.79
C LEU A 62 16.72 -4.46 -18.69
N GLU A 63 17.39 -4.67 -17.57
CA GLU A 63 18.17 -5.89 -17.30
C GLU A 63 17.27 -7.13 -17.18
N LYS A 64 16.12 -6.99 -16.52
CA LYS A 64 15.29 -8.14 -16.08
C LYS A 64 14.14 -8.51 -17.01
N PHE A 65 13.67 -7.61 -17.86
CA PHE A 65 12.46 -7.82 -18.67
C PHE A 65 12.68 -7.56 -20.16
N ASN A 66 11.99 -8.32 -21.01
CA ASN A 66 11.93 -8.13 -22.46
C ASN A 66 10.94 -7.00 -22.79
N ILE A 67 11.44 -5.76 -22.82
CA ILE A 67 10.60 -4.56 -22.99
C ILE A 67 10.16 -4.30 -24.44
N GLU A 68 10.84 -4.88 -25.44
CA GLU A 68 10.63 -4.59 -26.86
C GLU A 68 9.22 -4.96 -27.36
N ASN A 69 8.58 -5.93 -26.70
CA ASN A 69 7.23 -6.40 -27.04
C ASN A 69 6.13 -5.71 -26.22
N ILE A 70 6.48 -4.81 -25.30
CA ILE A 70 5.52 -4.16 -24.42
C ILE A 70 4.95 -2.93 -25.11
N VAL A 71 3.68 -3.02 -25.46
CA VAL A 71 2.89 -1.96 -26.07
C VAL A 71 1.57 -1.82 -25.31
N TYR A 72 1.19 -0.59 -25.00
CA TYR A 72 -0.02 -0.25 -24.27
C TYR A 72 -1.05 0.38 -25.21
N GLU A 73 -2.28 -0.13 -25.20
CA GLU A 73 -3.35 0.37 -26.06
C GLU A 73 -3.66 1.85 -25.75
N HIS A 74 -3.61 2.69 -26.79
CA HIS A 74 -3.86 4.14 -26.68
C HIS A 74 -5.17 4.46 -25.97
N LYS A 75 -6.25 3.76 -26.37
CA LYS A 75 -7.59 3.99 -25.83
C LYS A 75 -7.64 3.79 -24.33
N ILE A 76 -6.99 2.72 -23.84
CA ILE A 76 -6.90 2.42 -22.42
C ILE A 76 -6.10 3.53 -21.70
N ILE A 77 -4.95 3.94 -22.24
CA ILE A 77 -4.14 5.01 -21.64
C ILE A 77 -4.94 6.32 -21.51
N GLU A 78 -5.71 6.70 -22.51
CA GLU A 78 -6.57 7.89 -22.46
C GLU A 78 -7.74 7.75 -21.46
N GLU A 79 -8.33 6.56 -21.30
CA GLU A 79 -9.34 6.32 -20.26
C GLU A 79 -8.77 6.58 -18.85
N ILE A 80 -7.56 6.09 -18.56
CA ILE A 80 -6.92 6.34 -17.26
C ILE A 80 -6.54 7.79 -17.11
N ARG A 81 -6.06 8.42 -18.17
CA ARG A 81 -5.74 9.84 -18.15
C ARG A 81 -6.93 10.70 -17.72
N LEU A 82 -8.14 10.37 -18.18
CA LEU A 82 -9.37 11.05 -17.74
C LEU A 82 -9.68 10.77 -16.26
N LEU A 83 -9.50 9.52 -15.80
CA LEU A 83 -9.68 9.16 -14.39
C LEU A 83 -8.71 9.91 -13.47
N LEU A 84 -7.43 10.04 -13.87
CA LEU A 84 -6.41 10.77 -13.13
C LEU A 84 -6.82 12.24 -12.92
N LYS A 85 -7.22 12.93 -14.00
CA LYS A 85 -7.66 14.33 -13.95
C LYS A 85 -8.88 14.56 -13.06
N GLY A 86 -9.79 13.59 -13.00
CA GLY A 86 -11.01 13.67 -12.21
C GLY A 86 -10.88 13.23 -10.75
N ASN A 87 -9.78 12.59 -10.36
CA ASN A 87 -9.65 11.98 -9.04
C ASN A 87 -8.95 12.92 -8.04
N SER A 88 -9.69 13.42 -7.05
CA SER A 88 -9.18 14.39 -6.06
C SER A 88 -8.03 13.84 -5.21
N TRP A 89 -8.06 12.56 -4.83
CA TRP A 89 -6.95 11.94 -4.10
C TRP A 89 -5.68 11.90 -4.94
N TYR A 90 -5.75 11.48 -6.20
CA TYR A 90 -4.59 11.48 -7.09
C TYR A 90 -4.03 12.89 -7.28
N GLN A 91 -4.87 13.89 -7.52
CA GLN A 91 -4.43 15.29 -7.67
C GLN A 91 -3.74 15.79 -6.39
N TYR A 92 -4.32 15.48 -5.22
CA TYR A 92 -3.72 15.76 -3.93
C TYR A 92 -2.33 15.12 -3.81
N PHE A 93 -2.22 13.82 -4.04
CA PHE A 93 -0.98 13.06 -3.92
C PHE A 93 0.09 13.44 -4.96
N LYS A 94 -0.31 13.94 -6.13
CA LYS A 94 0.61 14.50 -7.14
C LYS A 94 1.31 15.76 -6.61
N SER A 95 0.59 16.57 -5.84
CA SER A 95 1.11 17.84 -5.26
C SER A 95 1.80 17.66 -3.90
N ALA A 96 1.49 16.57 -3.19
CA ALA A 96 2.02 16.29 -1.87
C ALA A 96 3.55 16.15 -1.91
N LEU A 97 4.24 17.00 -1.16
CA LEU A 97 5.67 16.89 -0.95
C LEU A 97 5.96 15.68 -0.04
N GLU A 98 7.09 15.01 -0.28
CA GLU A 98 7.72 14.06 0.67
C GLU A 98 7.16 12.63 0.79
N LEU A 99 6.11 12.23 0.07
CA LEU A 99 5.63 10.85 0.11
C LEU A 99 6.61 9.88 -0.59
N LYS A 100 7.19 8.94 0.17
CA LYS A 100 8.19 7.99 -0.34
C LYS A 100 7.65 6.57 -0.44
N THR A 101 6.73 6.19 0.44
CA THR A 101 6.26 4.82 0.62
C THR A 101 4.73 4.73 0.61
N TRP A 102 4.21 3.51 0.46
CA TRP A 102 2.78 3.25 0.63
C TRP A 102 2.29 3.49 2.07
N ILE A 103 3.18 3.41 3.07
CA ILE A 103 2.87 3.73 4.46
C ILE A 103 2.70 5.26 4.62
N ASP A 104 3.56 6.06 3.99
CA ASP A 104 3.42 7.52 4.00
C ASP A 104 2.09 7.94 3.36
N PHE A 105 1.70 7.27 2.26
CA PHE A 105 0.40 7.46 1.63
C PHE A 105 -0.77 7.19 2.60
N GLU A 106 -0.71 6.11 3.38
CA GLU A 106 -1.75 5.79 4.38
C GLU A 106 -1.81 6.85 5.49
N ASN A 107 -0.66 7.25 6.03
CA ASN A 107 -0.58 8.31 7.04
C ASN A 107 -1.12 9.64 6.50
N GLU A 108 -0.90 9.91 5.21
CA GLU A 108 -1.36 11.14 4.58
C GLU A 108 -2.88 11.14 4.36
N ILE A 109 -3.53 9.99 4.11
CA ILE A 109 -4.99 9.90 4.15
C ILE A 109 -5.51 10.33 5.53
N GLU A 110 -4.88 9.85 6.60
CA GLU A 110 -5.25 10.23 7.96
C GLU A 110 -5.06 11.73 8.23
N SER A 111 -3.94 12.30 7.75
CA SER A 111 -3.66 13.75 7.78
C SER A 111 -4.79 14.55 7.10
N VAL A 112 -5.18 14.17 5.88
CA VAL A 112 -6.27 14.83 5.14
C VAL A 112 -7.61 14.76 5.90
N LEU A 113 -7.93 13.62 6.51
CA LEU A 113 -9.16 13.46 7.29
C LEU A 113 -9.19 14.35 8.53
N ASN A 114 -8.04 14.50 9.22
CA ASN A 114 -7.91 15.45 10.33
C ASN A 114 -8.09 16.90 9.87
N LEU A 115 -7.41 17.30 8.79
CA LEU A 115 -7.54 18.64 8.23
C LEU A 115 -8.98 18.95 7.80
N THR A 116 -9.63 17.97 7.17
CA THR A 116 -11.05 18.05 6.78
C THR A 116 -11.93 18.30 7.99
N TYR A 117 -11.71 17.58 9.08
CA TYR A 117 -12.45 17.76 10.34
C TYR A 117 -12.28 19.17 10.91
N ASP A 118 -11.06 19.68 10.96
CA ASP A 118 -10.76 21.00 11.51
C ASP A 118 -11.40 22.12 10.67
N VAL A 119 -11.26 22.04 9.34
CA VAL A 119 -11.83 22.99 8.39
C VAL A 119 -13.36 23.02 8.46
N ILE A 120 -14.00 21.83 8.45
CA ILE A 120 -15.46 21.73 8.56
C ILE A 120 -15.96 22.28 9.90
N ASN A 121 -15.30 21.95 11.01
CA ASN A 121 -15.68 22.44 12.33
C ASN A 121 -15.55 23.96 12.44
N PHE A 122 -14.51 24.55 11.85
CA PHE A 122 -14.38 26.00 11.78
C PHE A 122 -15.56 26.62 11.01
N ALA A 123 -15.84 26.12 9.81
CA ALA A 123 -16.92 26.64 8.97
C ALA A 123 -18.29 26.52 9.65
N ASN A 124 -18.54 25.40 10.33
CA ASN A 124 -19.80 25.09 11.02
C ASN A 124 -20.02 25.84 12.34
N LYS A 125 -19.09 26.72 12.78
CA LYS A 125 -19.32 27.66 13.90
C LYS A 125 -20.44 28.66 13.58
N LYS A 126 -20.73 28.89 12.30
CA LYS A 126 -21.78 29.80 11.82
C LYS A 126 -22.75 29.04 10.92
N ARG A 127 -23.93 29.64 10.70
CA ARG A 127 -24.85 29.15 9.67
C ARG A 127 -24.30 29.48 8.29
N ILE A 128 -24.28 28.47 7.42
CA ILE A 128 -23.80 28.54 6.05
C ILE A 128 -25.00 28.63 5.12
N LEU A 129 -25.00 29.64 4.27
CA LEU A 129 -25.99 29.89 3.24
C LEU A 129 -25.32 29.75 1.87
N PRO A 130 -26.01 29.16 0.87
CA PRO A 130 -25.48 29.02 -0.47
C PRO A 130 -25.06 30.37 -1.07
N LYS A 131 -23.96 30.37 -1.84
CA LYS A 131 -23.47 31.54 -2.60
C LYS A 131 -23.10 32.77 -1.75
N ILE A 132 -22.99 32.62 -0.42
CA ILE A 132 -22.43 33.64 0.45
C ILE A 132 -20.93 33.40 0.65
N ILE A 133 -20.16 34.48 0.59
CA ILE A 133 -18.72 34.46 0.85
C ILE A 133 -18.49 34.71 2.35
N TYR A 134 -17.71 33.83 2.96
CA TYR A 134 -17.30 33.85 4.36
C TYR A 134 -15.80 34.11 4.47
N LYS A 135 -15.33 34.49 5.65
CA LYS A 135 -13.90 34.66 5.96
C LYS A 135 -13.39 33.52 6.85
N LEU A 136 -12.22 33.01 6.50
CA LEU A 136 -11.40 32.14 7.33
C LEU A 136 -10.44 32.98 8.18
N ASP A 137 -10.02 32.43 9.32
CA ASP A 137 -8.81 32.91 9.97
C ASP A 137 -7.57 32.40 9.22
N ASN A 138 -6.40 32.96 9.57
CA ASN A 138 -5.16 32.65 8.86
C ASN A 138 -4.79 31.16 8.93
N GLU A 139 -5.02 30.52 10.07
CA GLU A 139 -4.71 29.11 10.28
C GLU A 139 -5.61 28.24 9.41
N THR A 140 -6.92 28.43 9.49
CA THR A 140 -7.91 27.64 8.72
C THR A 140 -7.77 27.86 7.22
N ALA A 141 -7.44 29.09 6.78
CA ALA A 141 -7.14 29.36 5.37
C ALA A 141 -5.97 28.51 4.87
N TYR A 142 -4.90 28.40 5.66
CA TYR A 142 -3.77 27.54 5.34
C TYR A 142 -4.14 26.05 5.34
N LEU A 143 -4.90 25.58 6.33
CA LEU A 143 -5.36 24.18 6.38
C LEU A 143 -6.24 23.84 5.16
N ASN A 144 -7.18 24.71 4.81
CA ASN A 144 -8.04 24.52 3.64
C ASN A 144 -7.24 24.51 2.33
N TYR A 145 -6.26 25.41 2.20
CA TYR A 145 -5.39 25.45 1.03
C TYR A 145 -4.61 24.13 0.84
N ARG A 146 -4.17 23.48 1.92
CA ARG A 146 -3.50 22.17 1.85
C ARG A 146 -4.40 21.09 1.26
N ILE A 147 -5.71 21.15 1.50
CA ILE A 147 -6.69 20.14 1.05
C ILE A 147 -7.57 20.65 -0.10
N LYS A 148 -7.10 21.66 -0.85
CA LYS A 148 -7.90 22.35 -1.89
C LYS A 148 -8.42 21.43 -2.99
N GLU A 149 -7.69 20.36 -3.31
CA GLU A 149 -8.07 19.39 -4.36
C GLU A 149 -9.38 18.65 -4.04
N PHE A 150 -9.80 18.63 -2.77
CA PHE A 150 -11.06 18.03 -2.33
C PHE A 150 -12.26 18.98 -2.41
N ASN A 151 -12.04 20.28 -2.68
CA ASN A 151 -13.10 21.27 -2.87
C ASN A 151 -14.13 21.32 -1.73
N ILE A 152 -13.69 21.06 -0.49
CA ILE A 152 -14.54 21.09 0.72
C ILE A 152 -15.08 22.51 0.94
N LEU A 153 -14.16 23.49 0.98
CA LEU A 153 -14.48 24.92 0.91
C LEU A 153 -13.89 25.49 -0.38
N LEU A 154 -14.73 26.13 -1.17
CA LEU A 154 -14.34 26.74 -2.45
C LEU A 154 -13.86 28.17 -2.20
N PHE A 155 -12.72 28.56 -2.76
CA PHE A 155 -12.13 29.89 -2.60
C PHE A 155 -11.61 30.45 -3.93
N ASN A 156 -11.40 31.76 -4.00
CA ASN A 156 -10.67 32.37 -5.10
C ASN A 156 -9.17 32.18 -4.84
N GLU A 157 -8.40 31.68 -5.81
CA GLU A 157 -6.96 31.49 -5.66
C GLU A 157 -6.22 32.80 -5.30
N GLU A 158 -6.78 33.95 -5.70
CA GLU A 158 -6.25 35.28 -5.34
C GLU A 158 -6.52 35.67 -3.87
N ASP A 159 -7.51 35.07 -3.22
CA ASP A 159 -7.89 35.35 -1.83
C ASP A 159 -8.32 34.07 -1.08
N ILE A 160 -7.31 33.32 -0.62
CA ILE A 160 -7.46 32.08 0.15
C ILE A 160 -8.15 32.28 1.52
N PHE A 161 -8.30 33.52 1.98
CA PHE A 161 -8.95 33.82 3.27
C PHE A 161 -10.46 33.92 3.14
N THR A 162 -11.00 33.82 1.93
CA THR A 162 -12.44 33.80 1.69
C THR A 162 -12.90 32.45 1.17
N PHE A 163 -14.12 32.05 1.51
CA PHE A 163 -14.68 30.81 1.00
C PHE A 163 -16.18 30.86 0.80
N TYR A 164 -16.69 29.97 -0.05
CA TYR A 164 -18.08 29.60 -0.14
C TYR A 164 -18.19 28.07 -0.16
N VAL A 165 -19.40 27.56 0.07
CA VAL A 165 -19.68 26.12 0.04
C VAL A 165 -20.67 25.87 -1.09
N ASP A 166 -20.40 24.84 -1.89
CA ASP A 166 -21.34 24.36 -2.90
C ASP A 166 -22.67 24.00 -2.22
N GLU A 167 -23.79 24.41 -2.81
CA GLU A 167 -25.13 24.12 -2.30
C GLU A 167 -25.33 22.62 -2.06
N LYS A 168 -24.72 21.76 -2.89
CA LYS A 168 -24.79 20.31 -2.75
C LYS A 168 -24.20 19.82 -1.41
N ASN A 169 -23.27 20.56 -0.82
CA ASN A 169 -22.55 20.18 0.40
C ASN A 169 -23.14 20.80 1.67
N ILE A 170 -24.29 21.50 1.58
CA ILE A 170 -24.93 22.14 2.73
C ILE A 170 -26.15 21.30 3.17
N ASN A 171 -26.17 20.90 4.44
CA ASN A 171 -27.34 20.33 5.06
C ASN A 171 -28.46 21.40 5.14
N SER A 172 -29.53 21.17 4.39
CA SER A 172 -30.60 22.17 4.22
C SER A 172 -31.32 22.54 5.52
N ARG A 173 -31.37 21.63 6.49
CA ARG A 173 -32.04 21.81 7.80
C ARG A 173 -31.15 22.53 8.79
N GLU A 174 -29.91 22.06 8.93
CA GLU A 174 -28.97 22.59 9.92
C GLU A 174 -28.30 23.88 9.47
N LYS A 175 -28.31 24.15 8.16
CA LYS A 175 -27.55 25.24 7.51
C LYS A 175 -26.08 25.16 7.89
N LYS A 176 -25.52 23.97 7.75
CA LYS A 176 -24.13 23.59 8.03
C LYS A 176 -23.61 22.72 6.89
N ILE A 177 -22.30 22.56 6.79
CA ILE A 177 -21.69 21.59 5.89
C ILE A 177 -22.16 20.18 6.29
N ASP A 178 -22.58 19.42 5.29
CA ASP A 178 -22.97 18.02 5.42
C ASP A 178 -21.71 17.14 5.46
N THR A 179 -21.20 16.91 6.67
CA THR A 179 -19.95 16.15 6.89
C THR A 179 -20.06 14.72 6.36
N ASP A 180 -21.18 14.05 6.60
CA ASP A 180 -21.40 12.66 6.15
C ASP A 180 -21.29 12.59 4.62
N LYS A 181 -21.97 13.50 3.92
CA LYS A 181 -21.89 13.56 2.45
C LYS A 181 -20.47 13.82 1.93
N ILE A 182 -19.73 14.73 2.55
CA ILE A 182 -18.34 14.99 2.14
C ILE A 182 -17.48 13.75 2.35
N LEU A 183 -17.64 13.07 3.49
CA LEU A 183 -16.89 11.86 3.77
C LEU A 183 -17.23 10.74 2.79
N ASP A 184 -18.50 10.57 2.43
CA ASP A 184 -18.94 9.62 1.41
C ASP A 184 -18.30 9.93 0.05
N GLU A 185 -18.31 11.20 -0.40
CA GLU A 185 -17.65 11.63 -1.64
C GLU A 185 -16.13 11.37 -1.60
N LEU A 186 -15.48 11.56 -0.44
CA LEU A 186 -14.06 11.25 -0.24
C LEU A 186 -13.76 9.75 -0.26
N VAL A 187 -14.63 8.91 0.31
CA VAL A 187 -14.52 7.43 0.23
C VAL A 187 -14.67 6.97 -1.22
N GLU A 188 -15.67 7.48 -1.94
CA GLU A 188 -15.89 7.16 -3.35
C GLU A 188 -14.68 7.54 -4.20
N SER A 189 -14.11 8.73 -3.99
CA SER A 189 -12.89 9.16 -4.66
C SER A 189 -11.69 8.25 -4.31
N LEU A 190 -11.59 7.75 -3.08
CA LEU A 190 -10.51 6.82 -2.69
C LEU A 190 -10.65 5.44 -3.35
N GLU A 191 -11.87 4.94 -3.53
CA GLU A 191 -12.12 3.71 -4.28
C GLU A 191 -11.83 3.88 -5.79
N GLN A 192 -12.07 5.08 -6.34
CA GLN A 192 -11.62 5.43 -7.70
C GLN A 192 -10.09 5.47 -7.80
N PHE A 193 -9.39 6.04 -6.81
CA PHE A 193 -7.93 5.98 -6.72
C PHE A 193 -7.43 4.53 -6.67
N THR A 194 -8.09 3.69 -5.88
CA THR A 194 -7.79 2.25 -5.80
C THR A 194 -7.96 1.58 -7.17
N SER A 195 -8.93 2.02 -7.97
CA SER A 195 -9.14 1.53 -9.34
C SER A 195 -8.03 1.97 -10.30
N ILE A 196 -7.54 3.21 -10.18
CA ILE A 196 -6.36 3.70 -10.91
C ILE A 196 -5.12 2.88 -10.53
N PHE A 197 -4.95 2.56 -9.24
CA PHE A 197 -3.84 1.72 -8.79
C PHE A 197 -3.95 0.27 -9.29
N LYS A 198 -5.15 -0.32 -9.29
CA LYS A 198 -5.40 -1.63 -9.91
C LYS A 198 -5.01 -1.65 -11.38
N PHE A 199 -5.39 -0.61 -12.11
CA PHE A 199 -5.00 -0.47 -13.50
C PHE A 199 -3.47 -0.48 -13.66
N TYR A 200 -2.75 0.30 -12.86
CA TYR A 200 -1.30 0.33 -12.91
C TYR A 200 -0.70 -1.06 -12.71
N LEU A 201 -1.19 -1.79 -11.71
CA LEU A 201 -0.71 -3.13 -11.41
C LEU A 201 -1.03 -4.12 -12.56
N ASP A 202 -2.23 -4.09 -13.12
CA ASP A 202 -2.65 -5.05 -14.15
C ASP A 202 -2.10 -4.69 -15.55
N LEU A 203 -2.14 -3.44 -15.98
CA LEU A 203 -1.61 -3.06 -17.30
C LEU A 203 -0.09 -2.92 -17.27
N ILE A 204 0.46 -2.17 -16.30
CA ILE A 204 1.88 -1.81 -16.32
C ILE A 204 2.72 -2.91 -15.67
N VAL A 205 2.44 -3.27 -14.41
CA VAL A 205 3.30 -4.21 -13.67
C VAL A 205 3.21 -5.63 -14.23
N ARG A 206 2.00 -6.11 -14.56
CA ARG A 206 1.82 -7.46 -15.11
C ARG A 206 2.42 -7.63 -16.52
N SER A 207 2.44 -6.57 -17.33
CA SER A 207 3.14 -6.60 -18.62
C SER A 207 4.63 -6.90 -18.47
N LEU A 208 5.24 -6.47 -17.36
CA LEU A 208 6.62 -6.81 -17.02
C LEU A 208 6.73 -8.23 -16.46
N SER A 209 5.91 -8.62 -15.47
CA SER A 209 6.02 -9.95 -14.86
C SER A 209 5.88 -11.10 -15.86
N THR A 210 5.09 -10.90 -16.92
CA THR A 210 4.90 -11.87 -18.01
C THR A 210 6.03 -11.90 -19.05
N ASN A 211 6.95 -10.93 -19.02
CA ASN A 211 8.05 -10.76 -19.97
C ASN A 211 9.45 -10.87 -19.31
N ILE A 212 9.59 -11.62 -18.22
CA ILE A 212 10.87 -11.80 -17.53
C ILE A 212 11.92 -12.52 -18.42
N LYS A 213 13.14 -11.98 -18.47
CA LYS A 213 14.29 -12.54 -19.20
C LYS A 213 14.88 -13.79 -18.55
N LYS A 214 15.08 -13.74 -17.23
CA LYS A 214 15.74 -14.80 -16.46
C LYS A 214 14.78 -15.35 -15.42
N LYS A 215 14.49 -16.66 -15.49
CA LYS A 215 13.77 -17.34 -14.41
C LYS A 215 14.65 -17.39 -13.17
N TYR A 216 14.13 -16.92 -12.06
CA TYR A 216 14.79 -17.01 -10.76
C TYR A 216 14.68 -18.43 -10.23
N SER A 217 15.75 -18.92 -9.62
CA SER A 217 15.73 -20.19 -8.88
C SER A 217 15.34 -19.89 -7.44
N PHE A 218 14.11 -20.21 -7.08
CA PHE A 218 13.60 -20.08 -5.72
C PHE A 218 13.07 -21.45 -5.26
N PRO A 219 13.40 -21.93 -4.06
CA PRO A 219 13.07 -23.28 -3.59
C PRO A 219 11.60 -23.42 -3.14
N PHE A 220 10.66 -23.02 -3.99
CA PHE A 220 9.22 -23.07 -3.72
C PHE A 220 8.70 -24.49 -3.50
N ASP A 221 9.35 -25.51 -4.05
CA ASP A 221 9.00 -26.92 -3.82
C ASP A 221 9.06 -27.32 -2.34
N SER A 222 9.81 -26.58 -1.53
CA SER A 222 9.94 -26.81 -0.08
C SER A 222 8.95 -26.00 0.76
N ILE A 223 8.09 -25.18 0.14
CA ILE A 223 7.16 -24.28 0.82
C ILE A 223 5.75 -24.85 0.82
N ASP A 224 5.16 -24.96 2.02
CA ASP A 224 3.85 -25.55 2.22
C ASP A 224 2.72 -24.54 2.01
N LEU A 225 2.97 -23.28 2.41
CA LEU A 225 1.98 -22.21 2.40
C LEU A 225 2.65 -20.84 2.24
N ILE A 226 2.00 -19.94 1.51
CA ILE A 226 2.44 -18.56 1.31
C ILE A 226 1.36 -17.61 1.80
N PHE A 227 1.75 -16.68 2.67
CA PHE A 227 0.98 -15.47 2.94
C PHE A 227 1.63 -14.31 2.20
N THR A 228 0.85 -13.55 1.44
CA THR A 228 1.37 -12.39 0.73
C THR A 228 0.56 -11.14 1.02
N PHE A 229 1.30 -10.06 1.24
CA PHE A 229 0.80 -8.70 1.35
C PHE A 229 0.87 -7.96 0.00
N ASN A 230 1.41 -8.62 -1.03
CA ASN A 230 1.49 -8.06 -2.38
C ASN A 230 0.16 -8.22 -3.10
N TYR A 231 -0.06 -7.35 -4.08
CA TYR A 231 -1.25 -7.38 -4.91
C TYR A 231 -1.03 -8.15 -6.23
N THR A 232 0.23 -8.34 -6.64
CA THR A 232 0.64 -8.96 -7.91
C THR A 232 0.69 -10.48 -7.82
N GLN A 233 0.68 -11.16 -8.97
CA GLN A 233 0.67 -12.64 -9.09
C GLN A 233 2.05 -13.18 -9.46
N ILE A 234 3.14 -12.52 -9.06
CA ILE A 234 4.49 -12.92 -9.50
C ILE A 234 4.85 -14.35 -9.05
N ILE A 235 4.36 -14.78 -7.89
CA ILE A 235 4.61 -16.12 -7.35
C ILE A 235 3.99 -17.17 -8.29
N GLU A 236 2.77 -16.93 -8.74
CA GLU A 236 2.06 -17.77 -9.68
C GLU A 236 2.66 -17.70 -11.09
N ASP A 237 2.85 -16.49 -11.62
CA ASP A 237 3.19 -16.24 -13.02
C ASP A 237 4.62 -16.70 -13.34
N VAL A 238 5.54 -16.56 -12.39
CA VAL A 238 6.98 -16.83 -12.60
C VAL A 238 7.38 -18.21 -12.11
N TYR A 239 6.84 -18.63 -10.97
CA TYR A 239 7.24 -19.86 -10.30
C TYR A 239 6.23 -20.99 -10.41
N ASN A 240 5.05 -20.74 -10.99
CA ASN A 240 3.98 -21.73 -11.16
C ASN A 240 3.62 -22.45 -9.85
N PHE A 241 3.69 -21.72 -8.73
CA PHE A 241 3.30 -22.24 -7.42
C PHE A 241 1.78 -22.45 -7.35
N ASP A 242 1.35 -23.45 -6.58
CA ASP A 242 -0.06 -23.78 -6.44
C ASP A 242 -0.84 -22.61 -5.79
N LYS A 243 -1.77 -22.03 -6.55
CA LYS A 243 -2.65 -20.94 -6.13
C LYS A 243 -3.43 -21.25 -4.87
N LEU A 244 -3.78 -22.51 -4.62
CA LEU A 244 -4.51 -22.93 -3.43
C LEU A 244 -3.68 -22.80 -2.14
N LYS A 245 -2.36 -22.71 -2.28
CA LYS A 245 -1.40 -22.51 -1.19
C LYS A 245 -0.95 -21.06 -1.04
N ILE A 246 -1.64 -20.11 -1.68
CA ILE A 246 -1.34 -18.67 -1.57
C ILE A 246 -2.53 -17.96 -0.94
N VAL A 247 -2.26 -17.23 0.14
CA VAL A 247 -3.25 -16.43 0.86
C VAL A 247 -2.88 -14.96 0.76
N TYR A 248 -3.71 -14.21 0.04
CA TYR A 248 -3.58 -12.76 -0.10
C TYR A 248 -4.25 -12.04 1.06
N LEU A 249 -3.46 -11.34 1.87
CA LEU A 249 -3.94 -10.66 3.09
C LEU A 249 -4.51 -9.26 2.80
N HIS A 250 -4.07 -8.61 1.73
CA HIS A 250 -4.56 -7.30 1.28
C HIS A 250 -5.45 -7.38 0.02
N GLY A 251 -5.89 -8.58 -0.36
CA GLY A 251 -6.54 -8.81 -1.65
C GLY A 251 -5.55 -8.85 -2.80
N ASN A 252 -6.06 -9.07 -4.00
CA ASN A 252 -5.25 -9.22 -5.22
C ASN A 252 -6.00 -8.78 -6.48
N LEU A 253 -5.25 -8.61 -7.56
CA LEU A 253 -5.80 -8.17 -8.84
C LEU A 253 -6.84 -9.15 -9.40
N VAL A 254 -6.58 -10.45 -9.31
CA VAL A 254 -7.47 -11.50 -9.84
C VAL A 254 -8.86 -11.46 -9.21
N SER A 255 -8.91 -11.23 -7.90
CA SER A 255 -10.14 -11.18 -7.11
C SER A 255 -10.75 -9.77 -7.06
N ASN A 256 -10.08 -8.79 -7.65
CA ASN A 256 -10.50 -7.38 -7.71
C ASN A 256 -10.84 -6.75 -6.34
N ASN A 257 -10.16 -7.19 -5.28
CA ASN A 257 -10.56 -6.92 -3.89
C ASN A 257 -9.47 -6.22 -3.07
N LEU A 258 -8.62 -5.42 -3.74
CA LEU A 258 -7.54 -4.67 -3.11
C LEU A 258 -8.04 -3.83 -1.93
N VAL A 259 -7.31 -3.92 -0.83
CA VAL A 259 -7.48 -3.13 0.39
C VAL A 259 -6.41 -2.05 0.42
N LEU A 260 -6.83 -0.80 0.46
CA LEU A 260 -5.96 0.38 0.51
C LEU A 260 -6.64 1.46 1.36
N GLY A 261 -6.05 1.78 2.51
CA GLY A 261 -6.66 2.67 3.48
C GLY A 261 -5.89 2.70 4.79
N ILE A 262 -6.44 3.35 5.81
CA ILE A 262 -5.76 3.56 7.08
C ILE A 262 -6.01 2.43 8.08
N SER A 263 -5.03 2.18 8.95
CA SER A 263 -5.14 1.14 9.99
C SER A 263 -5.89 1.64 11.23
N GLU A 264 -5.73 2.91 11.59
CA GLU A 264 -6.33 3.50 12.80
C GLU A 264 -7.63 4.26 12.50
N VAL A 265 -8.54 4.26 13.47
CA VAL A 265 -9.82 4.97 13.36
C VAL A 265 -9.65 6.38 13.89
N ASN A 266 -9.71 7.35 12.99
CA ASN A 266 -9.71 8.77 13.33
C ASN A 266 -11.01 9.21 14.04
N LYS A 267 -10.95 10.29 14.82
CA LYS A 267 -12.10 10.96 15.44
C LYS A 267 -13.23 11.26 14.44
N ILE A 268 -12.92 11.85 13.28
CA ILE A 268 -13.94 12.19 12.27
C ILE A 268 -14.66 10.93 11.76
N ILE A 269 -13.93 9.82 11.56
CA ILE A 269 -14.50 8.55 11.15
C ILE A 269 -15.46 8.02 12.22
N LYS A 270 -15.05 8.07 13.49
CA LYS A 270 -15.84 7.52 14.59
C LYS A 270 -17.13 8.30 14.82
N GLU A 271 -17.07 9.63 14.75
CA GLU A 271 -18.22 10.51 14.97
C GLU A 271 -19.25 10.41 13.83
N ASN A 272 -18.77 10.27 12.59
CA ASN A 272 -19.61 10.25 11.38
C ASN A 272 -19.83 8.82 10.82
N LYS A 273 -19.32 7.79 11.49
CA LYS A 273 -19.41 6.36 11.09
C LYS A 273 -18.86 6.05 9.69
N SER A 274 -17.94 6.86 9.18
CA SER A 274 -17.36 6.73 7.83
C SER A 274 -16.21 5.72 7.77
N TYR A 275 -16.46 4.47 8.14
CA TYR A 275 -15.41 3.44 8.25
C TYR A 275 -14.82 2.97 6.90
N GLY A 276 -15.34 3.46 5.76
CA GLY A 276 -14.86 3.15 4.40
C GLY A 276 -13.36 3.38 4.19
N PHE A 277 -12.77 4.35 4.89
CA PHE A 277 -11.32 4.62 4.85
C PHE A 277 -10.45 3.55 5.52
N THR A 278 -11.03 2.69 6.36
CA THR A 278 -10.24 1.77 7.20
C THR A 278 -10.01 0.43 6.52
N LYS A 279 -8.79 -0.12 6.66
CA LYS A 279 -8.45 -1.45 6.11
C LYS A 279 -9.36 -2.55 6.64
N ASN A 280 -9.72 -2.50 7.92
CA ASN A 280 -10.57 -3.53 8.54
C ASN A 280 -11.97 -3.56 7.94
N TYR A 281 -12.59 -2.39 7.73
CA TYR A 281 -13.88 -2.31 7.06
C TYR A 281 -13.81 -2.84 5.63
N GLN A 282 -12.81 -2.38 4.86
CA GLN A 282 -12.60 -2.84 3.50
C GLN A 282 -12.35 -4.36 3.43
N ARG A 283 -11.56 -4.94 4.34
CA ARG A 283 -11.31 -6.39 4.40
C ARG A 283 -12.58 -7.20 4.59
N ILE A 284 -13.52 -6.71 5.39
CA ILE A 284 -14.81 -7.38 5.63
C ILE A 284 -15.69 -7.28 4.40
N ILE A 285 -15.88 -6.06 3.86
CA ILE A 285 -16.75 -5.83 2.70
C ILE A 285 -16.23 -6.53 1.44
N LYS A 286 -14.91 -6.47 1.21
CA LYS A 286 -14.24 -7.08 0.06
C LYS A 286 -13.90 -8.57 0.26
N LYS A 287 -14.29 -9.16 1.40
CA LYS A 287 -14.09 -10.58 1.76
C LYS A 287 -12.62 -11.03 1.66
N THR A 288 -11.70 -10.18 2.12
CA THR A 288 -10.25 -10.46 2.17
C THR A 288 -9.73 -10.68 3.60
N ASN A 289 -10.64 -10.85 4.56
CA ASN A 289 -10.34 -11.20 5.95
C ASN A 289 -9.93 -12.67 6.13
N ASN A 290 -8.98 -13.12 5.31
CA ASN A 290 -8.44 -14.47 5.36
C ASN A 290 -7.83 -14.76 6.73
N LYS A 291 -7.97 -16.02 7.19
CA LYS A 291 -7.31 -16.46 8.40
C LYS A 291 -5.80 -16.39 8.19
N PHE A 292 -5.13 -15.67 9.07
CA PHE A 292 -3.68 -15.72 9.22
C PHE A 292 -3.32 -16.71 10.33
N ILE A 293 -2.01 -16.90 10.53
CA ILE A 293 -1.41 -17.69 11.62
C ILE A 293 -2.19 -17.48 12.92
N SER A 294 -2.68 -18.58 13.48
CA SER A 294 -3.29 -18.68 14.81
C SER A 294 -2.29 -19.29 15.78
N TYR A 295 -2.49 -19.08 17.07
CA TYR A 295 -1.66 -19.66 18.15
C TYR A 295 -1.35 -21.15 17.93
N ALA A 296 -0.14 -21.56 18.32
CA ALA A 296 0.21 -22.97 18.35
C ALA A 296 -0.71 -23.69 19.35
N ASN A 297 -1.25 -24.85 18.97
CA ASN A 297 -1.89 -25.71 19.96
C ASN A 297 -0.83 -26.16 20.97
N LYS A 298 -1.18 -26.26 22.26
CA LYS A 298 -0.24 -26.59 23.34
C LYS A 298 0.46 -27.95 23.18
N ASP A 299 -0.08 -28.82 22.34
CA ASP A 299 0.42 -30.15 22.03
C ASP A 299 1.07 -30.24 20.63
N ASN A 300 1.32 -29.10 19.95
CA ASN A 300 1.97 -29.12 18.64
C ASN A 300 3.42 -29.60 18.80
N LEU A 301 3.67 -30.82 18.32
CA LEU A 301 5.00 -31.38 18.08
C LEU A 301 5.55 -30.97 16.71
N GLU A 302 4.78 -30.20 15.94
CA GLU A 302 5.16 -29.79 14.60
C GLU A 302 6.00 -28.52 14.64
N GLU A 303 7.21 -28.61 14.11
CA GLU A 303 8.10 -27.46 13.86
C GLU A 303 7.56 -26.58 12.72
N PHE A 304 7.57 -25.25 12.92
CA PHE A 304 7.26 -24.28 11.88
C PHE A 304 8.45 -23.36 11.59
N VAL A 305 8.77 -23.17 10.31
CA VAL A 305 9.76 -22.18 9.88
C VAL A 305 9.07 -21.11 9.04
N PHE A 306 9.08 -19.89 9.55
CA PHE A 306 8.50 -18.72 8.89
C PHE A 306 9.59 -17.92 8.18
N TYR A 307 9.56 -17.89 6.86
CA TYR A 307 10.45 -17.08 6.04
C TYR A 307 9.77 -15.76 5.72
N ILE A 308 10.39 -14.61 6.03
CA ILE A 308 9.85 -13.28 5.74
C ILE A 308 10.74 -12.62 4.69
N ILE A 309 10.18 -12.31 3.51
CA ILE A 309 10.92 -11.65 2.42
C ILE A 309 10.17 -10.41 1.95
N GLY A 310 10.84 -9.27 1.97
CA GLY A 310 10.31 -8.01 1.40
C GLY A 310 9.15 -7.37 2.17
N HIS A 311 8.76 -7.92 3.32
CA HIS A 311 7.82 -7.28 4.23
C HIS A 311 8.50 -6.14 5.00
N SER A 312 7.79 -5.03 5.23
CA SER A 312 8.32 -3.86 5.97
C SER A 312 8.43 -4.10 7.47
N LEU A 313 7.62 -5.05 7.98
CA LEU A 313 7.42 -5.32 9.42
C LEU A 313 6.95 -4.08 10.18
N ASP A 314 6.21 -3.21 9.49
CA ASP A 314 5.78 -1.91 9.99
C ASP A 314 4.47 -1.97 10.81
N ILE A 315 4.20 -0.91 11.57
CA ILE A 315 3.01 -0.75 12.43
C ILE A 315 1.70 -0.88 11.64
N SER A 316 1.69 -0.53 10.35
CA SER A 316 0.55 -0.73 9.45
C SER A 316 0.02 -2.17 9.45
N ASP A 317 0.89 -3.16 9.67
CA ASP A 317 0.57 -4.59 9.72
C ASP A 317 0.80 -5.23 11.12
N LYS A 318 0.81 -4.39 12.17
CA LYS A 318 1.05 -4.76 13.58
C LYS A 318 0.35 -6.05 14.01
N ASN A 319 -0.93 -6.20 13.68
CA ASN A 319 -1.74 -7.33 14.15
C ASN A 319 -1.28 -8.67 13.57
N TYR A 320 -0.73 -8.70 12.34
CA TYR A 320 -0.18 -9.91 11.75
C TYR A 320 1.18 -10.25 12.37
N ILE A 321 2.01 -9.22 12.59
CA ILE A 321 3.31 -9.35 13.24
C ILE A 321 3.14 -9.91 14.65
N LEU A 322 2.27 -9.31 15.48
CA LEU A 322 1.99 -9.80 16.83
C LEU A 322 1.49 -11.25 16.84
N ARG A 323 0.62 -11.65 15.90
CA ARG A 323 0.17 -13.05 15.82
C ARG A 323 1.31 -14.02 15.54
N LEU A 324 2.27 -13.64 14.70
CA LEU A 324 3.44 -14.44 14.40
C LEU A 324 4.35 -14.58 15.63
N PHE A 325 4.65 -13.50 16.33
CA PHE A 325 5.52 -13.56 17.52
C PHE A 325 4.84 -14.26 18.70
N ASN A 326 3.54 -14.04 18.91
CA ASN A 326 2.76 -14.75 19.91
C ASN A 326 2.67 -16.26 19.62
N PHE A 327 2.76 -16.66 18.34
CA PHE A 327 2.87 -18.08 17.98
C PHE A 327 4.14 -18.69 18.56
N LEU A 328 5.30 -18.04 18.37
CA LEU A 328 6.59 -18.51 18.89
C LEU A 328 6.64 -18.48 20.41
N GLU A 329 6.05 -17.47 21.05
CA GLU A 329 5.91 -17.40 22.51
C GLU A 329 5.07 -18.57 23.05
N SER A 330 4.02 -18.98 22.32
CA SER A 330 3.17 -20.12 22.70
C SER A 330 3.78 -21.50 22.42
N ASP A 331 4.85 -21.56 21.63
CA ASP A 331 5.57 -22.78 21.27
C ASP A 331 6.53 -23.20 22.39
N LYS A 332 6.01 -24.03 23.31
CA LYS A 332 6.72 -24.52 24.49
C LYS A 332 7.91 -25.44 24.20
N GLN A 333 7.97 -26.03 23.01
CA GLN A 333 9.06 -26.92 22.63
C GLN A 333 10.19 -26.15 21.94
N GLU A 334 10.00 -24.85 21.70
CA GLU A 334 10.99 -23.96 21.13
C GLU A 334 11.50 -24.39 19.74
N LEU A 335 10.68 -25.17 19.01
CA LEU A 335 11.05 -25.74 17.71
C LEU A 335 10.94 -24.71 16.59
N SER A 336 9.95 -23.83 16.67
CA SER A 336 9.59 -22.93 15.58
C SER A 336 10.52 -21.73 15.47
N LYS A 337 10.76 -21.27 14.24
CA LYS A 337 11.73 -20.22 13.91
C LYS A 337 11.16 -19.20 12.92
N ILE A 338 11.65 -17.96 12.99
CA ILE A 338 11.43 -16.89 12.01
C ILE A 338 12.76 -16.51 11.38
N TYR A 339 12.84 -16.60 10.06
CA TYR A 339 13.96 -16.15 9.25
C TYR A 339 13.55 -14.91 8.44
N ILE A 340 14.18 -13.78 8.74
CA ILE A 340 13.87 -12.49 8.11
C ILE A 340 14.97 -12.13 7.12
N PHE A 341 14.59 -11.91 5.86
CA PHE A 341 15.52 -11.47 4.82
C PHE A 341 15.49 -9.95 4.64
N TYR A 342 16.66 -9.33 4.58
CA TYR A 342 16.84 -7.88 4.38
C TYR A 342 17.69 -7.56 3.15
N TYR A 343 17.44 -6.42 2.49
CA TYR A 343 18.18 -6.03 1.27
C TYR A 343 19.60 -5.55 1.52
N ASN A 344 19.80 -4.84 2.63
CA ASN A 344 21.06 -4.24 3.04
C ASN A 344 20.97 -3.85 4.52
N GLU A 345 22.08 -3.38 5.09
CA GLU A 345 22.16 -2.96 6.49
C GLU A 345 21.15 -1.87 6.89
N GLN A 346 20.76 -0.99 5.96
CA GLN A 346 19.76 0.03 6.27
C GLN A 346 18.37 -0.60 6.42
N ASP A 347 17.99 -1.49 5.50
CA ASP A 347 16.74 -2.24 5.62
C ASP A 347 16.73 -3.15 6.86
N HIS A 348 17.86 -3.78 7.19
CA HIS A 348 18.00 -4.57 8.42
C HIS A 348 17.69 -3.74 9.67
N LYS A 349 18.33 -2.57 9.81
CA LYS A 349 18.08 -1.64 10.92
C LYS A 349 16.64 -1.17 10.97
N THR A 350 16.06 -0.82 9.82
CA THR A 350 14.66 -0.38 9.74
C THR A 350 13.70 -1.48 10.20
N LYS A 351 13.87 -2.73 9.72
CA LYS A 351 13.05 -3.87 10.15
C LYS A 351 13.17 -4.11 11.66
N LEU A 352 14.39 -4.07 12.18
CA LEU A 352 14.63 -4.28 13.61
C LEU A 352 13.96 -3.20 14.47
N ASN A 353 14.08 -1.92 14.08
CA ASN A 353 13.40 -0.82 14.76
C ASN A 353 11.88 -0.98 14.73
N ASN A 354 11.31 -1.41 13.60
CA ASN A 354 9.88 -1.63 13.49
C ASN A 354 9.43 -2.79 14.40
N LEU A 355 10.21 -3.87 14.49
CA LEU A 355 9.93 -4.97 15.40
C LEU A 355 9.95 -4.52 16.86
N PHE A 356 10.99 -3.77 17.30
CA PHE A 356 11.05 -3.22 18.67
C PHE A 356 9.92 -2.23 18.99
N ASN A 357 9.32 -1.61 17.98
CA ASN A 357 8.16 -0.74 18.16
C ASN A 357 6.83 -1.52 18.33
N ILE A 358 6.81 -2.81 17.99
CA ILE A 358 5.59 -3.62 17.89
C ILE A 358 5.58 -4.76 18.91
N VAL A 359 6.67 -5.50 19.00
CA VAL A 359 6.83 -6.73 19.79
C VAL A 359 7.55 -6.39 21.09
N ASP A 360 7.21 -7.11 22.16
CA ASP A 360 7.90 -6.99 23.44
C ASP A 360 9.42 -7.19 23.29
N ASN A 361 10.20 -6.30 23.93
CA ASN A 361 11.65 -6.27 23.77
C ASN A 361 12.31 -7.52 24.35
N ASP A 362 11.82 -8.02 25.49
CA ASP A 362 12.40 -9.19 26.16
C ASP A 362 12.14 -10.44 25.31
N LEU A 363 10.95 -10.56 24.71
CA LEU A 363 10.63 -11.63 23.78
C LEU A 363 11.54 -11.61 22.53
N LEU A 364 11.77 -10.45 21.92
CA LEU A 364 12.66 -10.35 20.75
C LEU A 364 14.09 -10.77 21.06
N VAL A 365 14.62 -10.31 22.20
CA VAL A 365 15.98 -10.62 22.63
C VAL A 365 16.11 -12.10 22.95
N ASP A 366 15.15 -12.70 23.65
CA ASP A 366 15.11 -14.13 23.96
C ASP A 366 15.09 -14.98 22.68
N LEU A 367 14.17 -14.72 21.76
CA LEU A 367 14.07 -15.47 20.50
C LEU A 367 15.35 -15.38 19.67
N ASN A 368 16.01 -14.23 19.67
CA ASN A 368 17.27 -14.06 18.95
C ASN A 368 18.44 -14.79 19.65
N GLN A 369 18.53 -14.73 20.98
CA GLN A 369 19.55 -15.45 21.75
C GLN A 369 19.44 -16.97 21.60
N ASN A 370 18.21 -17.48 21.49
CA ASN A 370 17.92 -18.90 21.31
C ASN A 370 17.90 -19.35 19.83
N GLU A 371 18.40 -18.53 18.89
CA GLU A 371 18.44 -18.82 17.44
C GLU A 371 17.07 -19.15 16.79
N ARG A 372 15.99 -18.64 17.38
CA ARG A 372 14.61 -18.76 16.87
C ARG A 372 14.17 -17.57 16.03
N LEU A 373 14.85 -16.43 16.16
CA LEU A 373 14.72 -15.27 15.28
C LEU A 373 16.07 -14.99 14.65
N LEU A 374 16.18 -15.14 13.33
CA LEU A 374 17.42 -14.95 12.58
C LEU A 374 17.23 -14.03 11.38
N PHE A 375 18.28 -13.28 11.05
CA PHE A 375 18.29 -12.31 9.95
C PHE A 375 19.34 -12.67 8.91
N PHE A 376 18.97 -12.58 7.63
CA PHE A 376 19.84 -12.92 6.51
C PHE A 376 19.78 -11.87 5.41
N GLU A 377 20.90 -11.58 4.77
CA GLU A 377 20.89 -10.73 3.57
C GLU A 377 20.16 -11.46 2.42
N LEU A 378 19.32 -10.74 1.68
CA LEU A 378 18.53 -11.28 0.59
C LEU A 378 19.37 -11.47 -0.68
N ASN A 379 19.88 -12.68 -0.87
CA ASN A 379 20.58 -13.11 -2.08
C ASN A 379 20.27 -14.59 -2.38
N GLU A 380 20.59 -15.04 -3.61
CA GLU A 380 20.29 -16.42 -4.04
C GLU A 380 20.96 -17.48 -3.15
N GLU A 381 22.16 -17.20 -2.63
CA GLU A 381 22.93 -18.13 -1.79
C GLU A 381 22.23 -18.33 -0.43
N ASN A 382 21.92 -17.24 0.26
CA ASN A 382 21.23 -17.27 1.55
C ASN A 382 19.82 -17.85 1.43
N ILE A 383 19.09 -17.59 0.34
CA ILE A 383 17.80 -18.23 0.08
C ILE A 383 17.99 -19.74 -0.03
N LYS A 384 18.90 -20.22 -0.89
CA LYS A 384 19.12 -21.66 -1.08
C LYS A 384 19.56 -22.34 0.22
N GLN A 385 20.53 -21.77 0.92
CA GLN A 385 21.08 -22.35 2.16
C GLN A 385 20.02 -22.45 3.26
N ASN A 386 19.23 -21.41 3.50
CA ASN A 386 18.32 -21.38 4.66
C ASN A 386 16.97 -22.07 4.40
N PHE A 387 16.56 -22.21 3.13
CA PHE A 387 15.37 -22.99 2.77
C PHE A 387 15.65 -24.50 2.72
N GLN A 388 16.90 -24.91 2.46
CA GLN A 388 17.28 -26.33 2.41
C GLN A 388 17.63 -26.94 3.77
N LYS A 389 17.85 -26.13 4.82
CA LYS A 389 18.02 -26.65 6.18
C LYS A 389 16.79 -27.47 6.58
N THR A 390 16.95 -28.78 6.66
CA THR A 390 16.23 -29.64 7.62
C THR A 390 16.91 -29.40 8.95
N ILE A 391 16.22 -28.75 9.87
CA ILE A 391 16.72 -28.57 11.23
C ILE A 391 16.42 -29.90 11.93
N LEU A 392 17.45 -30.49 12.51
CA LEU A 392 17.48 -31.84 13.07
C LEU A 392 16.51 -32.03 14.23
#